data_AF-A0A367RDB7-F1
#
_entry.id   AF-A0A367RDB7-F1
#
_cell.length_a   1.000
_cell.length_b   1.000
_cell.length_c   1.000
_cell.angle_alpha   90.00
_cell.angle_beta   90.00
_cell.angle_gamma   90.00
#
_symmetry.space_group_name_H-M   'P 1'
#
loop_
_entity.id
_entity.type
_entity.pdbx_description
1 polymer ?
#
loop_
_entity_poly.entity_id
_entity_poly.type
_entity_poly.pdbx_seq_one_letter_code
_entity_poly.pdbx_strand_id
1 'polypeptide(L)'
;MKFFPGTLNIQLDQPYHLPKNVIRLEKEEYGGTVSVSIVPCQIFGRDAFILRTDKNNTESGDHPKTIIEIACDVKLRELYNLKDNDLIEVEIHDARFI
;
A
#
# COMPACT_ATOMS: atom_id res chain seq x y z
N MET A 1 -12.32 -3.50 -11.78
CA MET A 1 -12.39 -3.16 -10.34
C MET A 1 -12.37 -1.64 -10.22
N LYS A 2 -13.09 -1.03 -9.27
CA LYS A 2 -13.05 0.42 -9.03
C LYS A 2 -12.58 0.65 -7.60
N PHE A 3 -11.48 1.37 -7.42
CA PHE A 3 -10.94 1.66 -6.09
C PHE A 3 -11.84 2.61 -5.30
N PHE A 4 -11.88 2.41 -3.99
CA PHE A 4 -12.36 3.41 -3.06
C PHE A 4 -11.34 4.58 -3.03
N PRO A 5 -11.78 5.86 -3.05
CA PRO A 5 -10.87 7.00 -3.03
C PRO A 5 -10.29 7.24 -1.62
N GLY A 6 -9.27 6.47 -1.27
CA GLY A 6 -8.49 6.59 -0.04
C GLY A 6 -7.68 5.34 0.27
N THR A 7 -6.73 5.46 1.18
CA THR A 7 -5.90 4.35 1.66
C THR A 7 -6.17 4.04 3.14
N LEU A 8 -5.93 2.79 3.54
CA LEU A 8 -5.82 2.41 4.95
C LEU A 8 -4.33 2.40 5.34
N ASN A 9 -3.94 3.29 6.24
CA ASN A 9 -2.59 3.32 6.77
C ASN A 9 -2.43 2.23 7.85
N ILE A 10 -1.36 1.46 7.76
CA ILE A 10 -1.02 0.40 8.72
C ILE A 10 0.36 0.69 9.30
N GLN A 11 0.43 0.70 10.63
CA GLN A 11 1.66 0.79 11.39
C GLN A 11 2.25 -0.62 11.56
N LEU A 12 3.52 -0.78 11.20
CA LEU A 12 4.28 -2.02 11.36
C LEU A 12 5.31 -1.89 12.49
N ASP A 13 5.68 -3.01 13.09
CA ASP A 13 6.74 -3.07 14.11
C ASP A 13 8.16 -2.87 13.53
N GLN A 14 8.33 -3.13 12.23
CA GLN A 14 9.60 -3.02 11.52
C GLN A 14 9.45 -2.25 10.19
N PRO A 15 10.52 -1.61 9.70
CA PRO A 15 10.51 -0.95 8.39
C PRO A 15 10.10 -1.89 7.26
N TYR A 16 9.14 -1.48 6.43
CA TYR A 16 8.81 -2.18 5.21
C TYR A 16 9.79 -1.79 4.10
N HIS A 17 10.32 -2.80 3.42
CA HIS A 17 11.18 -2.65 2.26
C HIS A 17 10.44 -3.22 1.04
N LEU A 18 10.43 -2.48 -0.07
CA LEU A 18 9.82 -2.95 -1.31
C LEU A 18 10.50 -4.25 -1.79
N PRO A 19 9.72 -5.23 -2.31
CA PRO A 19 10.28 -6.39 -2.99
C PRO A 19 11.00 -5.97 -4.27
N LYS A 20 11.85 -6.85 -4.82
CA LYS A 20 12.66 -6.55 -6.02
C LYS A 20 11.81 -6.25 -7.25
N ASN A 21 10.66 -6.91 -7.37
CA ASN A 21 9.74 -6.75 -8.49
C ASN A 21 8.48 -6.05 -7.96
N VAL A 22 8.23 -4.82 -8.43
CA VAL A 22 7.04 -4.04 -8.12
C VAL A 22 6.39 -3.58 -9.42
N ILE A 23 5.07 -3.40 -9.42
CA ILE A 23 4.43 -2.63 -10.48
C ILE A 23 4.83 -1.18 -10.25
N ARG A 24 5.22 -0.48 -11.31
CA ARG A 24 5.67 0.90 -11.23
C ARG A 24 4.74 1.78 -12.04
N LEU A 25 4.34 2.91 -11.44
CA LEU A 25 3.61 3.98 -12.10
C LEU A 25 4.42 5.27 -11.93
N GLU A 26 5.02 5.76 -13.01
CA GLU A 26 5.75 7.01 -13.01
C GLU A 26 4.80 8.21 -13.06
N LYS A 27 5.14 9.29 -12.36
CA LYS A 27 4.30 10.49 -12.24
C LYS A 27 3.92 11.10 -13.59
N GLU A 28 4.82 11.04 -14.57
CA GLU A 28 4.59 11.52 -15.93
C GLU A 28 3.47 10.76 -16.65
N GLU A 29 3.25 9.48 -16.34
CA GLU A 29 2.24 8.63 -16.99
C GLU A 29 0.80 9.03 -16.62
N TYR A 30 0.61 9.65 -15.45
CA TYR A 30 -0.71 10.01 -14.92
C TYR A 30 -0.86 11.51 -14.58
N GLY A 31 0.13 12.34 -14.90
CA GLY A 31 0.14 13.77 -14.56
C GLY A 31 0.29 14.04 -13.06
N GLY A 32 0.90 13.11 -12.32
CA GLY A 32 1.13 13.21 -10.89
C GLY A 32 2.34 14.06 -10.50
N THR A 33 2.55 14.21 -9.19
CA THR A 33 3.70 14.91 -8.60
C THR A 33 4.73 13.96 -7.96
N VAL A 34 4.37 12.69 -7.78
CA VAL A 34 5.19 11.62 -7.18
C VAL A 34 4.99 10.34 -7.98
N SER A 35 6.04 9.54 -8.13
CA SER A 35 5.92 8.21 -8.72
C SER A 35 5.63 7.17 -7.63
N VAL A 36 4.92 6.10 -7.99
CA VAL A 36 4.36 5.14 -7.04
C VAL A 36 4.78 3.71 -7.40
N SER A 37 5.34 3.01 -6.43
CA SER A 37 5.52 1.57 -6.45
C SER A 37 4.27 0.91 -5.87
N ILE A 38 3.74 -0.09 -6.59
CA ILE A 38 2.48 -0.78 -6.30
C ILE A 38 2.80 -2.26 -6.11
N VAL A 39 2.42 -2.81 -4.95
CA VAL A 39 2.64 -4.23 -4.61
C VAL A 39 1.29 -4.91 -4.37
N PRO A 40 0.93 -5.96 -5.13
CA PRO A 40 -0.26 -6.76 -4.84
C PRO A 40 -0.19 -7.38 -3.45
N CYS A 41 -1.29 -7.32 -2.71
CA CYS A 41 -1.41 -7.93 -1.38
C CYS A 41 -2.83 -8.44 -1.14
N GLN A 42 -3.04 -9.16 -0.04
CA GLN A 42 -4.37 -9.51 0.44
C GLN A 42 -4.57 -9.05 1.87
N ILE A 43 -5.79 -8.61 2.18
CA ILE A 43 -6.21 -8.17 3.51
C ILE A 43 -7.62 -8.74 3.76
N PHE A 44 -7.79 -9.51 4.84
CA PHE A 44 -8.99 -10.32 5.09
C PHE A 44 -9.39 -11.22 3.89
N GLY A 45 -8.41 -11.77 3.17
CA GLY A 45 -8.62 -12.60 1.97
C GLY A 45 -9.15 -11.83 0.73
N ARG A 46 -9.15 -10.49 0.77
CA ARG A 46 -9.53 -9.62 -0.36
C ARG A 46 -8.29 -9.04 -1.03
N ASP A 47 -8.27 -9.10 -2.37
CA ASP A 47 -7.23 -8.47 -3.18
C ASP A 47 -7.17 -6.95 -2.96
N ALA A 48 -5.98 -6.47 -2.67
CA ALA A 48 -5.66 -5.08 -2.42
C ALA A 48 -4.24 -4.77 -2.91
N PHE A 49 -3.80 -3.52 -2.74
CA PHE A 49 -2.47 -3.11 -3.14
C PHE A 49 -1.83 -2.22 -2.08
N ILE A 50 -0.56 -2.51 -1.74
CA ILE A 50 0.29 -1.59 -1.01
C ILE A 50 0.76 -0.51 -1.99
N LEU A 51 0.52 0.75 -1.66
CA LEU A 51 1.04 1.91 -2.37
C LEU A 51 2.25 2.49 -1.63
N ARG A 52 3.30 2.84 -2.37
CA ARG A 52 4.55 3.39 -1.82
C ARG A 52 5.11 4.46 -2.76
N THR A 53 5.08 5.74 -2.37
CA THR A 53 5.75 6.79 -3.16
C THR A 53 7.26 6.72 -2.96
N ASP A 54 8.03 7.22 -3.93
CA ASP A 54 9.50 7.31 -3.83
C ASP A 54 9.97 8.03 -2.57
N LYS A 55 9.30 9.13 -2.20
CA LYS A 55 9.67 9.93 -1.03
C LYS A 55 9.67 9.10 0.25
N ASN A 56 8.72 8.20 0.42
CA ASN A 56 8.63 7.37 1.63
C ASN A 56 9.68 6.22 1.64
N ASN A 57 10.42 5.98 0.55
CA ASN A 57 11.21 4.76 0.34
C ASN A 57 12.69 4.72 0.82
N THR A 58 13.52 5.77 0.92
CA THR A 58 13.24 7.22 0.96
C THR A 58 13.25 7.67 2.43
N GLU A 59 14.42 7.99 2.99
CA GLU A 59 14.55 8.53 4.36
C GLU A 59 14.20 10.02 4.46
N SER A 60 13.75 10.61 3.35
CA SER A 60 13.35 12.02 3.22
C SER A 60 11.84 12.19 2.98
N GLY A 61 11.03 11.18 3.30
CA GLY A 61 9.58 11.21 3.21
C GLY A 61 8.88 11.58 4.52
N ASP A 62 7.67 12.14 4.41
CA ASP A 62 6.88 12.64 5.54
C ASP A 62 6.35 11.54 6.50
N HIS A 63 6.49 10.26 6.11
CA HIS A 63 6.07 9.11 6.93
C HIS A 63 7.22 8.12 7.15
N PRO A 64 7.36 7.55 8.38
CA PRO A 64 8.32 6.50 8.67
C PRO A 64 8.22 5.32 7.69
N LYS A 65 9.35 4.61 7.49
CA LYS A 65 9.38 3.34 6.74
C LYS A 65 8.49 2.24 7.34
N THR A 66 8.02 2.42 8.56
CA THR A 66 7.10 1.52 9.27
C THR A 66 5.62 1.76 8.95
N ILE A 67 5.26 2.75 8.12
CA ILE A 67 3.89 2.95 7.63
C ILE A 67 3.77 2.51 6.17
N ILE A 68 2.78 1.65 5.92
CA ILE A 68 2.31 1.25 4.59
C ILE A 68 0.88 1.74 4.35
N GLU A 69 0.52 1.94 3.08
CA GLU A 69 -0.80 2.41 2.66
C GLU A 69 -1.49 1.35 1.80
N ILE A 70 -2.68 0.89 2.20
CA ILE A 70 -3.46 -0.12 1.47
C ILE A 70 -4.57 0.54 0.66
N ALA A 71 -4.55 0.39 -0.67
CA ALA A 71 -5.63 0.73 -1.57
C ALA A 71 -6.50 -0.50 -1.87
N CYS A 72 -7.83 -0.33 -1.86
CA CYS A 72 -8.80 -1.42 -2.04
C CYS A 72 -10.06 -0.92 -2.77
N ASP A 73 -10.93 -1.82 -3.24
CA ASP A 73 -12.23 -1.49 -3.86
C ASP A 73 -13.32 -1.06 -2.86
N VAL A 74 -13.06 -1.26 -1.56
CA VAL A 74 -13.99 -0.98 -0.46
C VAL A 74 -13.35 -0.10 0.61
N LYS A 75 -14.18 0.62 1.37
CA LYS A 75 -13.75 1.36 2.56
C LYS A 75 -13.56 0.39 3.73
N LEU A 76 -12.35 -0.17 3.86
CA LEU A 76 -12.00 -1.23 4.81
C LEU A 76 -12.46 -0.94 6.26
N ARG A 77 -12.34 0.30 6.72
CA ARG A 77 -12.81 0.72 8.06
C ARG A 77 -14.30 0.52 8.30
N GLU A 78 -15.14 0.75 7.29
CA GLU A 78 -16.60 0.56 7.44
C GLU A 78 -16.97 -0.91 7.26
N LEU A 79 -16.38 -1.60 6.28
CA LEU A 79 -16.70 -3.00 5.98
C LEU A 79 -16.32 -3.96 7.13
N TYR A 80 -15.17 -3.73 7.76
CA TYR A 80 -14.63 -4.56 8.85
C TYR A 80 -14.71 -3.87 10.23
N ASN A 81 -15.38 -2.71 10.33
CA ASN A 81 -15.56 -1.93 11.56
C ASN A 81 -14.23 -1.55 12.28
N LEU A 82 -13.17 -1.29 11.51
CA LEU A 82 -11.82 -1.05 12.02
C LEU A 82 -11.65 0.33 12.64
N LYS A 83 -11.02 0.35 13.82
CA LYS A 83 -10.62 1.51 14.59
C LYS A 83 -9.10 1.70 14.53
N ASP A 84 -8.63 2.83 15.04
CA ASP A 84 -7.20 3.08 15.16
C ASP A 84 -6.59 2.13 16.20
N ASN A 85 -5.44 1.56 15.84
CA ASN A 85 -4.70 0.54 16.61
C ASN A 85 -5.34 -0.86 16.66
N ASP A 86 -6.38 -1.14 15.86
CA ASP A 86 -6.82 -2.53 15.65
C ASP A 86 -5.72 -3.33 14.94
N LEU A 87 -5.39 -4.51 15.47
CA LEU A 87 -4.42 -5.42 14.86
C LEU A 87 -5.04 -6.15 13.66
N ILE A 88 -4.37 -6.08 12.52
CA ILE A 88 -4.78 -6.67 11.24
C ILE A 88 -3.58 -7.28 10.52
N GLU A 89 -3.84 -8.25 9.66
CA GLU A 89 -2.81 -8.95 8.89
C GLU A 89 -2.92 -8.58 7.40
N VAL A 90 -1.76 -8.46 6.74
CA VAL A 90 -1.63 -8.23 5.30
C VAL A 90 -0.68 -9.27 4.72
N GLU A 91 -1.19 -10.08 3.81
CA GLU A 91 -0.41 -11.08 3.08
C GLU A 91 0.18 -10.46 1.82
N ILE A 92 1.47 -10.71 1.56
CA ILE A 92 2.16 -10.26 0.35
C ILE A 92 2.62 -11.51 -0.40
N HIS A 93 2.16 -11.63 -1.65
CA HIS A 93 2.52 -12.74 -2.53
C HIS A 93 3.62 -12.30 -3.49
N ASP A 94 4.67 -13.11 -3.63
CA ASP A 94 5.80 -12.83 -4.52
C ASP A 94 5.30 -12.72 -5.98
N ALA A 95 5.26 -11.50 -6.52
CA ALA A 95 4.75 -11.22 -7.85
C ALA A 95 5.70 -11.78 -8.94
N ARG A 96 5.48 -13.05 -9.29
CA ARG A 96 6.03 -13.65 -10.51
C ARG A 96 5.24 -13.17 -11.71
N PHE A 97 5.64 -12.04 -12.27
CA PHE A 97 5.24 -11.66 -13.62
C PHE A 97 5.81 -12.72 -14.59
N ILE A 98 4.91 -13.39 -15.32
CA ILE A 98 5.22 -14.43 -16.31
C ILE A 98 5.39 -13.78 -17.69
#